data_AF-M2SBT3-F1
#
_entry.id   AF-M2SBT3-F1
#
_cell.length_a   1.000
_cell.length_b   1.000
_cell.length_c   1.000
_cell.angle_alpha   90.00
_cell.angle_beta   90.00
_cell.angle_gamma   90.00
#
_symmetry.space_group_name_H-M   'P 1'
#
loop_
_entity.id
_entity.type
_entity.pdbx_description
1 polymer ?
#
loop_
_entity_poly.entity_id
_entity_poly.type
_entity_poly.pdbx_seq_one_letter_code
_entity_poly.pdbx_strand_id
1 'polypeptide(L)'
;MKGGWHSSEVKRDDQFVDHWVKKANKELASTDPNPEPPLTREHNGTEQNGLGRTESRRIPERGGKRISPVQYQAIQPPPPPPSAPPSSMQAMTFHTSFNPYSQPSPPPPPPPPPPPPPPPPPPPPPPPASFDHLPFLPEWEVNTAHQFIPARSLGVPTNDISSHIVRIVPFRRNVFLMRHQAYAADYQEYEWLFRHADTGIWYEKPSKSSSSKHHPKRDDEPFSTPQDKVLAVPNAKPLSLELPKVWASAALTTLLDDVSRGTDAASSSGSQYQSTSLAQSDSMPLVYCLVISTFDADHTFPPQVHYKGRHIYKLIKCGSREAAVLEAFYAAGVHGWNVLFTCVMRLGEEFEDKAGKAMKVRLAQLARGESEGEKEGVSLFY
;
A
#
# COMPACT_ATOMS: atom_id res chain seq x y z
N MET A 1 -10.45 -28.81 -18.83
CA MET A 1 -10.20 -27.46 -19.39
C MET A 1 -9.17 -26.79 -18.50
N LYS A 2 -8.00 -26.41 -19.03
CA LYS A 2 -6.87 -25.86 -18.26
C LYS A 2 -6.88 -24.34 -18.42
N GLY A 3 -7.17 -23.62 -17.34
CA GLY A 3 -6.96 -22.17 -17.26
C GLY A 3 -5.46 -21.88 -17.15
N GLY A 4 -4.85 -21.46 -18.26
CA GLY A 4 -3.49 -20.93 -18.25
C GLY A 4 -3.50 -19.57 -17.57
N TRP A 5 -2.74 -19.43 -16.48
CA TRP A 5 -2.44 -18.13 -15.89
C TRP A 5 -1.51 -17.37 -16.84
N HIS A 6 -2.10 -16.59 -17.75
CA HIS A 6 -1.37 -15.56 -18.46
C HIS A 6 -1.22 -14.39 -17.50
N SER A 7 -0.01 -14.20 -16.97
CA SER A 7 0.44 -12.86 -16.59
C SER A 7 0.42 -12.05 -17.89
N SER A 8 -0.71 -11.39 -18.14
CA SER A 8 -0.81 -10.42 -19.20
C SER A 8 0.15 -9.31 -18.84
N GLU A 9 1.31 -9.30 -19.50
CA GLU A 9 2.05 -8.08 -19.78
C GLU A 9 1.01 -7.11 -20.36
N VAL A 10 0.43 -6.29 -19.49
CA VAL A 10 -0.33 -5.13 -19.90
C VAL A 10 0.70 -4.30 -20.63
N LYS A 11 0.68 -4.36 -21.96
CA LYS A 11 1.46 -3.45 -22.82
C LYS A 11 1.13 -2.06 -22.30
N ARG A 12 2.12 -1.48 -21.62
CA ARG A 12 2.10 -0.12 -21.12
C ARG A 12 1.81 0.75 -22.33
N ASP A 13 0.61 1.32 -22.38
CA ASP A 13 0.30 2.31 -23.39
C ASP A 13 0.87 3.63 -22.84
N ASP A 14 2.19 3.80 -22.99
CA ASP A 14 2.91 4.98 -22.47
C ASP A 14 2.29 6.28 -23.04
N GLN A 15 1.65 6.22 -24.21
CA GLN A 15 0.87 7.31 -24.79
C GLN A 15 -0.37 7.68 -23.96
N PHE A 16 -1.03 6.71 -23.31
CA PHE A 16 -2.21 6.95 -22.49
C PHE A 16 -1.86 7.62 -21.17
N VAL A 17 -0.76 7.21 -20.55
CA VAL A 17 -0.23 7.84 -19.33
C VAL A 17 0.23 9.27 -19.64
N ASP A 18 1.00 9.48 -20.72
CA ASP A 18 1.41 10.81 -21.16
C ASP A 18 0.23 11.72 -21.49
N HIS A 19 -0.81 11.20 -22.13
CA HIS A 19 -2.02 11.95 -22.46
C HIS A 19 -2.74 12.42 -21.18
N TRP A 20 -2.88 11.54 -20.18
CA TRP A 20 -3.52 11.90 -18.91
C TRP A 20 -2.69 12.84 -18.04
N VAL A 21 -1.37 12.64 -17.98
CA VAL A 21 -0.45 13.56 -17.29
C VAL A 21 -0.48 14.94 -17.95
N LYS A 22 -0.48 15.00 -19.29
CA LYS A 22 -0.65 16.28 -20.03
C LYS A 22 -2.02 16.90 -19.78
N LYS A 23 -3.08 16.10 -19.70
CA LYS A 23 -4.43 16.60 -19.41
C LYS A 23 -4.55 17.15 -17.99
N ALA A 24 -4.00 16.45 -17.00
CA ALA A 24 -3.98 16.91 -15.61
C ALA A 24 -3.16 18.20 -15.43
N ASN A 25 -1.99 18.28 -16.06
CA ASN A 25 -1.17 19.52 -16.06
C ASN A 25 -1.86 20.68 -16.78
N LYS A 26 -2.62 20.39 -17.85
CA LYS A 26 -3.41 21.40 -18.56
C LYS A 26 -4.60 21.91 -17.74
N GLU A 27 -5.25 21.04 -16.96
CA GLU A 27 -6.30 21.45 -16.03
C GLU A 27 -5.73 22.27 -14.86
N LEU A 28 -4.54 21.94 -14.35
CA LEU A 28 -3.85 22.78 -13.35
C LEU A 28 -3.48 24.18 -13.89
N ALA A 29 -3.05 24.27 -15.15
CA ALA A 29 -2.67 25.53 -15.78
C ALA A 29 -3.88 26.40 -16.19
N SER A 30 -5.09 25.84 -16.20
CA SER A 30 -6.32 26.55 -16.60
C SER A 30 -7.00 27.32 -15.45
N THR A 31 -6.44 27.27 -14.25
CA THR A 31 -6.99 27.88 -13.03
C THR A 31 -6.28 29.18 -12.63
N ASP A 32 -5.75 29.93 -13.60
CA ASP A 32 -5.23 31.28 -13.35
C ASP A 32 -6.34 32.32 -13.60
N PRO A 33 -6.94 32.93 -12.57
CA PRO A 33 -8.08 33.82 -12.71
C PRO A 33 -7.61 35.27 -12.88
N ASN A 34 -6.70 35.55 -13.82
CA ASN A 34 -6.42 36.93 -14.20
C ASN A 34 -5.78 37.05 -15.60
N PRO A 35 -6.57 37.23 -16.67
CA PRO A 35 -6.01 37.67 -17.94
C PRO A 35 -5.69 39.16 -17.82
N GLU A 36 -4.42 39.52 -17.62
CA GLU A 36 -3.97 40.90 -17.82
C GLU A 36 -4.35 41.37 -19.24
N PRO A 37 -4.91 42.58 -19.41
CA PRO A 37 -5.28 43.10 -20.72
C PRO A 37 -4.01 43.44 -21.53
N PRO A 38 -4.02 43.21 -22.86
CA PRO A 38 -2.85 43.43 -23.69
C PRO A 38 -2.58 44.93 -23.84
N LEU A 39 -1.42 45.37 -23.33
CA LEU A 39 -0.83 46.65 -23.64
C LEU A 39 -0.39 46.65 -25.12
N THR A 40 -1.01 47.52 -25.89
CA THR A 40 -0.59 47.92 -27.23
C THR A 40 0.84 48.47 -27.17
N ARG A 41 1.77 47.84 -27.89
CA ARG A 41 3.03 48.50 -28.23
C ARG A 41 3.49 48.18 -29.65
N GLU A 42 3.95 49.24 -30.27
CA GLU A 42 4.09 49.50 -31.69
C GLU A 42 5.19 48.69 -32.40
N HIS A 43 4.97 48.59 -33.70
CA HIS A 43 5.88 48.24 -34.78
C HIS A 43 7.35 48.67 -34.59
N ASN A 44 8.25 47.72 -34.87
CA ASN A 44 9.37 47.79 -35.83
C ASN A 44 9.94 46.36 -35.89
N GLY A 45 9.86 45.58 -36.97
CA GLY A 45 10.41 45.84 -38.30
C GLY A 45 11.86 45.36 -38.33
N THR A 46 12.12 44.14 -38.85
CA THR A 46 13.30 43.75 -39.67
C THR A 46 13.20 42.27 -40.07
N GLU A 47 13.38 42.05 -41.36
CA GLU A 47 13.36 40.79 -42.12
C GLU A 47 14.50 39.83 -41.72
N GLN A 48 14.29 38.50 -41.87
CA GLN A 48 15.10 37.66 -42.78
C GLN A 48 14.73 36.16 -42.70
N ASN A 49 14.31 35.65 -43.86
CA ASN A 49 14.59 34.36 -44.51
C ASN A 49 15.13 33.18 -43.69
N GLY A 50 14.47 32.02 -43.84
CA GLY A 50 15.02 30.72 -43.45
C GLY A 50 14.11 29.54 -43.79
N LEU A 51 14.01 29.20 -45.08
CA LEU A 51 13.41 27.94 -45.57
C LEU A 51 14.25 26.74 -45.10
N GLY A 52 13.70 25.93 -44.19
CA GLY A 52 14.30 24.68 -43.71
C GLY A 52 13.30 23.53 -43.78
N ARG A 53 13.35 22.80 -44.89
CA ARG A 53 12.56 21.59 -45.22
C ARG A 53 13.17 20.39 -44.48
N THR A 54 12.42 19.69 -43.65
CA THR A 54 12.86 18.40 -43.06
C THR A 54 11.91 17.26 -43.42
N GLU A 55 12.52 16.24 -44.01
CA GLU A 55 11.93 15.05 -44.60
C GLU A 55 11.39 14.07 -43.54
N SER A 56 10.26 13.45 -43.87
CA SER A 56 9.64 12.37 -43.10
C SER A 56 10.23 11.02 -43.52
N ARG A 57 10.94 10.35 -42.60
CA ARG A 57 11.59 9.05 -42.83
C ARG A 57 10.66 7.92 -42.38
N ARG A 58 10.20 7.11 -43.34
CA ARG A 58 9.42 5.87 -43.10
C ARG A 58 10.32 4.75 -42.55
N ILE A 59 9.80 4.00 -41.57
CA ILE A 59 10.42 2.79 -40.99
C ILE A 59 9.71 1.55 -41.57
N PRO A 60 10.42 0.46 -41.94
CA PRO A 60 9.81 -0.75 -42.49
C PRO A 60 9.34 -1.74 -41.40
N GLU A 61 8.17 -2.34 -41.62
CA GLU A 61 7.61 -3.43 -40.82
C GLU A 61 8.38 -4.75 -41.04
N ARG A 62 8.65 -5.49 -39.96
CA ARG A 62 9.37 -6.78 -39.97
C ARG A 62 8.45 -7.89 -39.47
N GLY A 63 8.22 -8.89 -40.32
CA GLY A 63 7.26 -9.99 -40.12
C GLY A 63 7.61 -10.99 -39.02
N GLY A 64 6.56 -11.54 -38.41
CA GLY A 64 6.63 -12.57 -37.37
C GLY A 64 6.76 -14.00 -37.94
N LYS A 65 7.63 -14.80 -37.31
CA LYS A 65 7.75 -16.25 -37.54
C LYS A 65 6.94 -17.03 -36.51
N ARG A 66 6.11 -17.96 -36.98
CA ARG A 66 5.35 -18.95 -36.19
C ARG A 66 6.31 -19.99 -35.59
N ILE A 67 6.19 -20.26 -34.30
CA ILE A 67 6.86 -21.38 -33.61
C ILE A 67 5.77 -22.33 -33.10
N SER A 68 5.95 -23.63 -33.37
CA SER A 68 5.03 -24.72 -33.03
C SER A 68 5.06 -25.09 -31.54
N PRO A 69 3.96 -25.59 -30.95
CA PRO A 69 3.89 -25.90 -29.53
C PRO A 69 4.55 -27.25 -29.19
N VAL A 70 5.33 -27.26 -28.10
CA VAL A 70 5.96 -28.44 -27.49
C VAL A 70 5.00 -29.03 -26.44
N GLN A 71 4.82 -30.36 -26.47
CA GLN A 71 4.01 -31.12 -25.50
C GLN A 71 4.71 -31.23 -24.14
N TYR A 72 4.03 -30.82 -23.07
CA TYR A 72 4.48 -31.03 -21.69
C TYR A 72 3.71 -32.18 -21.02
N GLN A 73 4.46 -33.17 -20.51
CA GLN A 73 3.95 -34.26 -19.67
C GLN A 73 3.62 -33.75 -18.26
N ALA A 74 2.51 -34.23 -17.70
CA ALA A 74 2.01 -33.85 -16.38
C ALA A 74 2.87 -34.49 -15.28
N ILE A 75 3.42 -33.66 -14.38
CA ILE A 75 4.16 -34.10 -13.20
C ILE A 75 3.17 -34.26 -12.04
N GLN A 76 3.16 -35.44 -11.41
CA GLN A 76 2.34 -35.75 -10.24
C GLN A 76 2.78 -34.93 -9.01
N PRO A 77 1.86 -34.51 -8.13
CA PRO A 77 2.21 -33.82 -6.90
C PRO A 77 3.02 -34.73 -5.95
N PRO A 78 3.97 -34.17 -5.19
CA PRO A 78 4.77 -34.94 -4.23
C PRO A 78 3.90 -35.46 -3.07
N PRO A 79 4.23 -36.64 -2.51
CA PRO A 79 3.51 -37.23 -1.39
C PRO A 79 3.63 -36.38 -0.12
N PRO A 80 2.63 -36.44 0.79
CA PRO A 80 2.65 -35.71 2.06
C PRO A 80 3.80 -36.18 2.97
N PRO A 81 4.35 -35.29 3.81
CA PRO A 81 5.42 -35.63 4.74
C PRO A 81 4.93 -36.60 5.84
N PRO A 82 5.81 -37.49 6.34
CA PRO A 82 5.47 -38.42 7.40
C PRO A 82 5.18 -37.70 8.72
N SER A 83 4.12 -38.14 9.41
CA SER A 83 3.70 -37.64 10.72
C SER A 83 4.81 -37.79 11.77
N ALA A 84 5.01 -36.73 12.56
CA ALA A 84 5.99 -36.70 13.63
C ALA A 84 5.70 -37.76 14.72
N PRO A 85 6.74 -38.35 15.34
CA PRO A 85 6.57 -39.33 16.41
C PRO A 85 6.05 -38.67 17.71
N PRO A 86 5.27 -39.39 18.53
CA PRO A 86 4.76 -38.89 19.80
C PRO A 86 5.89 -38.67 20.81
N SER A 87 5.98 -37.45 21.35
CA SER A 87 6.87 -37.10 22.46
C SER A 87 6.51 -37.90 23.72
N SER A 88 7.45 -38.75 24.13
CA SER A 88 7.44 -39.46 25.40
C SER A 88 7.65 -38.49 26.57
N MET A 89 6.57 -38.13 27.26
CA MET A 89 6.68 -37.56 28.61
C MET A 89 6.94 -38.69 29.60
N GLN A 90 8.14 -38.73 30.17
CA GLN A 90 8.43 -39.55 31.33
C GLN A 90 7.96 -38.81 32.59
N ALA A 91 6.95 -39.37 33.24
CA ALA A 91 6.52 -38.99 34.58
C ALA A 91 7.40 -39.75 35.59
N MET A 92 8.09 -39.02 36.45
CA MET A 92 8.75 -39.57 37.63
C MET A 92 7.74 -39.63 38.78
N THR A 93 7.30 -40.83 39.16
CA THR A 93 6.49 -41.08 40.36
C THR A 93 7.29 -41.88 41.37
N PHE A 94 7.40 -41.35 42.59
CA PHE A 94 8.06 -41.96 43.73
C PHE A 94 7.25 -43.12 44.31
N HIS A 95 7.97 -44.14 44.76
CA HIS A 95 7.47 -45.35 45.42
C HIS A 95 7.26 -45.12 46.92
N THR A 96 6.10 -45.48 47.47
CA THR A 96 5.98 -45.83 48.90
C THR A 96 4.80 -46.78 49.20
N SER A 97 5.15 -48.05 49.46
CA SER A 97 4.71 -48.86 50.61
C SER A 97 3.28 -49.42 50.79
N PHE A 98 3.27 -50.76 50.91
CA PHE A 98 2.49 -51.65 51.80
C PHE A 98 0.97 -51.86 51.59
N ASN A 99 0.58 -53.10 51.24
CA ASN A 99 -0.59 -53.77 51.85
C ASN A 99 -0.58 -55.30 51.61
N PRO A 100 -0.62 -56.17 52.65
CA PRO A 100 -0.75 -57.61 52.49
C PRO A 100 -2.09 -58.13 53.03
N TYR A 101 -3.13 -58.17 52.19
CA TYR A 101 -4.31 -59.00 52.46
C TYR A 101 -4.84 -59.62 51.17
N SER A 102 -4.74 -60.95 51.12
CA SER A 102 -5.23 -61.81 50.04
C SER A 102 -6.76 -61.70 49.92
N GLN A 103 -7.23 -61.06 48.86
CA GLN A 103 -8.64 -60.99 48.50
C GLN A 103 -8.94 -62.04 47.42
N PRO A 104 -10.02 -62.83 47.54
CA PRO A 104 -10.37 -63.85 46.56
C PRO A 104 -10.69 -63.21 45.20
N SER A 105 -10.14 -63.82 44.14
CA SER A 105 -10.26 -63.36 42.76
C SER A 105 -11.72 -63.25 42.31
N PRO A 106 -12.12 -62.11 41.72
CA PRO A 106 -13.51 -61.89 41.28
C PRO A 106 -13.89 -62.85 40.15
N PRO A 107 -15.20 -63.17 40.00
CA PRO A 107 -15.69 -64.00 38.92
C PRO A 107 -15.37 -63.38 37.54
N PRO A 108 -15.18 -64.22 36.51
CA PRO A 108 -14.87 -63.74 35.18
C PRO A 108 -15.98 -62.81 34.67
N PRO A 109 -15.63 -61.67 34.04
CA PRO A 109 -16.62 -60.75 33.52
C PRO A 109 -17.49 -61.44 32.46
N PRO A 110 -18.76 -61.06 32.34
CA PRO A 110 -19.63 -61.56 31.27
C PRO A 110 -19.01 -61.25 29.91
N PRO A 111 -19.23 -62.12 28.89
CA PRO A 111 -18.73 -61.88 27.56
C PRO A 111 -19.25 -60.53 27.04
N PRO A 112 -18.40 -59.73 26.39
CA PRO A 112 -18.80 -58.43 25.88
C PRO A 112 -19.97 -58.60 24.89
N PRO A 113 -20.93 -57.67 24.88
CA PRO A 113 -22.00 -57.69 23.89
C PRO A 113 -21.39 -57.66 22.48
N PRO A 114 -22.03 -58.32 21.49
CA PRO A 114 -21.57 -58.26 20.12
C PRO A 114 -21.48 -56.78 19.68
N PRO A 115 -20.40 -56.40 18.95
CA PRO A 115 -20.23 -55.04 18.51
C PRO A 115 -21.44 -54.61 17.66
N PRO A 116 -21.94 -53.37 17.82
CA PRO A 116 -23.00 -52.86 16.97
C PRO A 116 -22.56 -52.94 15.50
N PRO A 117 -23.49 -53.19 14.56
CA PRO A 117 -23.16 -53.19 13.15
C PRO A 117 -22.49 -51.85 12.78
N PRO A 118 -21.44 -51.87 11.94
CA PRO A 118 -20.76 -50.65 11.54
C PRO A 118 -21.79 -49.68 10.93
N PRO A 119 -21.74 -48.38 11.28
CA PRO A 119 -22.62 -47.40 10.67
C PRO A 119 -22.42 -47.44 9.14
N PRO A 120 -23.49 -47.23 8.35
CA PRO A 120 -23.35 -47.13 6.91
C PRO A 120 -22.29 -46.07 6.57
N PRO A 121 -21.43 -46.32 5.57
CA PRO A 121 -20.42 -45.35 5.18
C PRO A 121 -21.10 -44.01 4.89
N PRO A 122 -20.55 -42.87 5.36
CA PRO A 122 -21.11 -41.57 5.06
C PRO A 122 -21.19 -41.41 3.53
N PRO A 123 -22.25 -40.79 2.99
CA PRO A 123 -22.32 -40.52 1.57
C PRO A 123 -21.05 -39.76 1.14
N PRO A 124 -20.49 -40.06 -0.05
CA PRO A 124 -19.33 -39.35 -0.56
C PRO A 124 -19.61 -37.85 -0.53
N PRO A 125 -18.68 -37.01 -0.05
CA PRO A 125 -18.87 -35.57 -0.05
C PRO A 125 -19.21 -35.12 -1.47
N PRO A 126 -20.19 -34.22 -1.65
CA PRO A 126 -20.49 -33.67 -2.96
C PRO A 126 -19.19 -33.12 -3.57
N PRO A 127 -18.96 -33.30 -4.88
CA PRO A 127 -17.81 -32.72 -5.54
C PRO A 127 -17.78 -31.22 -5.19
N PRO A 128 -16.61 -30.67 -4.81
CA PRO A 128 -16.51 -29.25 -4.49
C PRO A 128 -17.12 -28.49 -5.67
N ALA A 129 -18.14 -27.66 -5.38
CA ALA A 129 -18.74 -26.81 -6.38
C ALA A 129 -17.60 -26.13 -7.11
N SER A 130 -17.50 -26.34 -8.42
CA SER A 130 -16.51 -25.66 -9.25
C SER A 130 -16.85 -24.18 -9.23
N PHE A 131 -16.27 -23.46 -8.28
CA PHE A 131 -16.28 -22.00 -8.15
C PHE A 131 -15.53 -21.31 -9.32
N ASP A 132 -15.39 -21.99 -10.46
CA ASP A 132 -14.51 -21.59 -11.55
C ASP A 132 -15.02 -20.36 -12.32
N HIS A 133 -16.26 -19.91 -12.12
CA HIS A 133 -16.88 -18.94 -13.05
C HIS A 133 -17.81 -17.88 -12.46
N LEU A 134 -17.92 -17.71 -11.13
CA LEU A 134 -18.59 -16.50 -10.66
C LEU A 134 -17.61 -15.34 -10.89
N PRO A 135 -17.92 -14.40 -11.81
CA PRO A 135 -17.06 -13.24 -11.97
C PRO A 135 -16.97 -12.58 -10.61
N PHE A 136 -15.74 -12.37 -10.14
CA PHE A 136 -15.51 -11.56 -8.95
C PHE A 136 -16.05 -10.16 -9.27
N LEU A 137 -17.31 -9.93 -8.92
CA LEU A 137 -17.99 -8.67 -9.09
C LEU A 137 -17.52 -7.81 -7.91
N PRO A 138 -16.70 -6.79 -8.15
CA PRO A 138 -16.32 -5.87 -7.09
C PRO A 138 -17.60 -5.30 -6.49
N GLU A 139 -17.61 -5.09 -5.18
CA GLU A 139 -18.77 -4.52 -4.51
C GLU A 139 -19.04 -3.12 -5.09
N TRP A 140 -17.98 -2.33 -5.26
CA TRP A 140 -18.04 -0.94 -5.71
C TRP A 140 -17.10 -0.66 -6.89
N GLU A 141 -17.51 0.28 -7.74
CA GLU A 141 -16.75 0.80 -8.87
C GLU A 141 -16.50 2.31 -8.69
N VAL A 142 -15.27 2.77 -9.00
CA VAL A 142 -14.88 4.18 -8.90
C VAL A 142 -14.25 4.67 -10.19
N ASN A 143 -14.58 5.89 -10.58
CA ASN A 143 -14.09 6.51 -11.81
C ASN A 143 -13.07 7.63 -11.58
N THR A 144 -13.02 8.18 -10.37
CA THR A 144 -12.17 9.33 -10.02
C THR A 144 -11.46 9.10 -8.69
N ALA A 145 -10.35 9.80 -8.47
CA ALA A 145 -9.59 9.72 -7.22
C ALA A 145 -10.43 10.11 -5.99
N HIS A 146 -11.30 11.13 -6.12
CA HIS A 146 -12.20 11.57 -5.05
C HIS A 146 -13.25 10.51 -4.67
N GLN A 147 -13.72 9.72 -5.63
CA GLN A 147 -14.61 8.57 -5.36
C GLN A 147 -13.85 7.40 -4.72
N PHE A 148 -12.57 7.24 -5.07
CA PHE A 148 -11.73 6.18 -4.55
C PHE A 148 -11.44 6.34 -3.06
N ILE A 149 -11.03 7.54 -2.62
CA ILE A 149 -10.84 7.88 -1.21
C ILE A 149 -11.68 9.12 -0.88
N PRO A 150 -12.97 8.91 -0.53
CA PRO A 150 -13.86 10.02 -0.24
C PRO A 150 -13.45 10.75 1.03
N ALA A 151 -13.67 12.06 1.00
CA ALA A 151 -13.48 12.92 2.16
C ALA A 151 -14.61 12.68 3.17
N ARG A 152 -14.26 12.70 4.45
CA ARG A 152 -15.15 12.46 5.58
C ARG A 152 -15.17 13.71 6.43
N SER A 153 -16.38 14.13 6.73
CA SER A 153 -16.60 15.21 7.68
C SER A 153 -16.49 14.71 9.11
N LEU A 154 -15.86 15.51 9.97
CA LEU A 154 -15.71 15.24 11.39
C LEU A 154 -17.10 15.32 12.05
N GLY A 155 -17.64 14.17 12.50
CA GLY A 155 -18.89 14.11 13.25
C GLY A 155 -19.95 13.16 12.69
N VAL A 156 -19.76 12.63 11.48
CA VAL A 156 -20.60 11.54 10.98
C VAL A 156 -20.07 10.21 11.55
N PRO A 157 -20.81 9.50 12.41
CA PRO A 157 -20.39 8.20 12.91
C PRO A 157 -20.27 7.21 11.75
N THR A 158 -19.03 6.82 11.43
CA THR A 158 -18.76 5.91 10.33
C THR A 158 -18.86 4.48 10.83
N ASN A 159 -20.01 3.84 10.59
CA ASN A 159 -20.11 2.37 10.65
C ASN A 159 -19.32 1.69 9.50
N ASP A 160 -18.81 2.48 8.55
CA ASP A 160 -18.06 2.01 7.39
C ASP A 160 -16.54 2.00 7.65
N ILE A 161 -16.12 1.13 8.57
CA ILE A 161 -14.72 0.70 8.76
C ILE A 161 -14.45 -0.56 7.89
N SER A 162 -15.38 -0.90 7.00
CA SER A 162 -15.29 -2.13 6.22
C SER A 162 -14.12 -2.06 5.22
N SER A 163 -13.32 -3.11 5.19
CA SER A 163 -12.36 -3.32 4.10
C SER A 163 -13.10 -4.00 2.95
N HIS A 164 -13.00 -3.44 1.75
CA HIS A 164 -13.75 -3.91 0.59
C HIS A 164 -12.89 -3.86 -0.67
N ILE A 165 -13.30 -4.63 -1.68
CA ILE A 165 -12.63 -4.62 -2.98
C ILE A 165 -13.34 -3.63 -3.89
N VAL A 166 -12.61 -2.61 -4.32
CA VAL A 166 -13.07 -1.55 -5.21
C VAL A 166 -12.43 -1.77 -6.58
N ARG A 167 -13.20 -1.56 -7.64
CA ARG A 167 -12.65 -1.51 -8.99
C ARG A 167 -12.44 -0.09 -9.46
N ILE A 168 -11.20 0.24 -9.80
CA ILE A 168 -10.86 1.49 -10.46
C ILE A 168 -11.14 1.32 -11.95
N VAL A 169 -12.29 1.81 -12.39
CA VAL A 169 -12.84 1.58 -13.74
C VAL A 169 -11.89 2.02 -14.85
N PRO A 170 -11.25 3.22 -14.81
CA PRO A 170 -10.36 3.66 -15.87
C PRO A 170 -9.19 2.72 -16.14
N PHE A 171 -8.73 1.98 -15.13
CA PHE A 171 -7.60 1.04 -15.24
C PHE A 171 -8.03 -0.43 -15.19
N ARG A 172 -9.34 -0.67 -15.06
CA ARG A 172 -9.95 -2.01 -14.93
C ARG A 172 -9.29 -2.86 -13.85
N ARG A 173 -8.85 -2.24 -12.76
CA ARG A 173 -8.07 -2.89 -11.70
C ARG A 173 -8.87 -2.97 -10.41
N ASN A 174 -8.84 -4.15 -9.79
CA ASN A 174 -9.39 -4.36 -8.46
C ASN A 174 -8.33 -3.98 -7.43
N VAL A 175 -8.77 -3.30 -6.38
CA VAL A 175 -7.92 -2.81 -5.30
C VAL A 175 -8.58 -3.19 -3.98
N PHE A 176 -7.79 -3.73 -3.05
CA PHE A 176 -8.26 -3.98 -1.69
C PHE A 176 -8.10 -2.70 -0.87
N LEU A 177 -9.22 -2.01 -0.62
CA LEU A 177 -9.24 -0.75 0.12
C LEU A 177 -9.48 -1.02 1.61
N MET A 178 -8.56 -0.55 2.45
CA MET A 178 -8.62 -0.69 3.90
C MET A 178 -8.81 0.68 4.56
N ARG A 179 -9.72 0.75 5.54
CA ARG A 179 -10.09 1.98 6.25
C ARG A 179 -9.98 1.86 7.77
N HIS A 180 -8.96 1.17 8.25
CA HIS A 180 -8.70 1.09 9.69
C HIS A 180 -7.89 2.30 10.18
N GLN A 181 -7.98 2.57 11.48
CA GLN A 181 -7.18 3.60 12.13
C GLN A 181 -5.71 3.18 12.15
N ALA A 182 -4.81 4.15 11.99
CA ALA A 182 -3.37 3.92 12.14
C ALA A 182 -2.93 4.06 13.60
N TYR A 183 -2.19 3.06 14.06
CA TYR A 183 -1.61 2.97 15.39
C TYR A 183 -0.14 3.38 15.37
N ALA A 184 0.42 3.62 16.56
CA ALA A 184 1.83 3.97 16.70
C ALA A 184 2.76 2.87 16.16
N ALA A 185 2.36 1.59 16.28
CA ALA A 185 3.13 0.47 15.74
C ALA A 185 3.27 0.53 14.21
N ASP A 186 2.22 0.97 13.51
CA ASP A 186 2.24 1.10 12.05
C ASP A 186 3.21 2.20 11.61
N TYR A 187 3.22 3.35 12.32
CA TYR A 187 4.22 4.39 12.08
C TYR A 187 5.64 3.87 12.33
N GLN A 188 5.87 3.16 13.43
CA GLN A 188 7.19 2.61 13.79
C GLN A 188 7.72 1.63 12.73
N GLU A 189 6.84 0.91 12.02
CA GLU A 189 7.25 0.03 10.91
C GLU A 189 7.91 0.80 9.75
N TYR A 190 7.49 2.04 9.52
CA TYR A 190 7.94 2.88 8.39
C TYR A 190 8.78 4.09 8.81
N GLU A 191 9.06 4.26 10.09
CA GLU A 191 9.85 5.38 10.63
C GLU A 191 11.21 5.53 9.94
N TRP A 192 11.86 4.42 9.58
CA TRP A 192 13.13 4.43 8.85
C TRP A 192 13.05 5.13 7.48
N LEU A 193 11.90 5.06 6.79
CA LEU A 193 11.71 5.81 5.54
C LEU A 193 11.57 7.30 5.84
N PHE A 194 10.75 7.66 6.82
CA PHE A 194 10.51 9.07 7.14
C PHE A 194 11.78 9.82 7.57
N ARG A 195 12.70 9.13 8.26
CA ARG A 195 13.94 9.73 8.74
C ARG A 195 15.06 9.84 7.70
N HIS A 196 15.04 9.00 6.66
CA HIS A 196 16.24 8.78 5.85
C HIS A 196 15.96 8.65 4.35
N ALA A 197 14.70 8.56 3.92
CA ALA A 197 14.36 8.38 2.53
C ALA A 197 14.08 9.72 1.84
N ASP A 198 14.78 9.94 0.74
CA ASP A 198 14.39 10.94 -0.24
C ASP A 198 13.06 10.58 -0.91
N THR A 199 12.32 11.63 -1.26
CA THR A 199 11.05 11.49 -1.97
C THR A 199 11.31 11.01 -3.40
N GLY A 200 10.54 10.02 -3.86
CA GLY A 200 10.64 9.57 -5.25
C GLY A 200 11.62 8.43 -5.51
N ILE A 201 12.41 8.00 -4.51
CA ILE A 201 13.41 6.94 -4.64
C ILE A 201 12.89 5.63 -4.02
N TRP A 202 13.29 4.49 -4.59
CA TRP A 202 12.98 3.17 -4.07
C TRP A 202 14.05 2.68 -3.08
N TYR A 203 13.61 2.06 -1.99
CA TYR A 203 14.44 1.60 -0.89
C TYR A 203 14.10 0.17 -0.49
N GLU A 204 15.08 -0.59 -0.02
CA GLU A 204 14.89 -1.88 0.63
C GLU A 204 14.74 -1.70 2.14
N LYS A 205 13.83 -2.47 2.77
CA LYS A 205 13.64 -2.43 4.22
C LYS A 205 14.90 -2.95 4.92
N PRO A 206 15.49 -2.20 5.88
CA PRO A 206 16.65 -2.67 6.63
C PRO A 206 16.35 -4.02 7.32
N SER A 207 17.14 -5.05 7.03
CA SER A 207 17.03 -6.33 7.71
C SER A 207 17.74 -6.27 9.06
N LYS A 208 17.07 -6.73 10.13
CA LYS A 208 17.68 -6.86 11.46
C LYS A 208 18.89 -7.81 11.47
N SER A 209 19.03 -8.68 10.48
CA SER A 209 20.11 -9.68 10.41
C SER A 209 21.40 -9.19 9.77
N SER A 210 21.37 -8.08 9.01
CA SER A 210 22.54 -7.60 8.27
C SER A 210 23.47 -6.70 9.07
N SER A 211 23.02 -6.12 10.19
CA SER A 211 23.83 -5.21 11.01
C SER A 211 24.92 -5.90 11.85
N SER A 212 24.94 -7.23 11.93
CA SER A 212 25.72 -7.93 12.96
C SER A 212 27.09 -8.47 12.52
N LYS A 213 27.45 -8.54 11.23
CA LYS A 213 28.55 -9.46 10.84
C LYS A 213 29.87 -8.91 10.35
N HIS A 214 30.00 -7.75 9.71
CA HIS A 214 31.32 -7.36 9.18
C HIS A 214 31.51 -5.87 9.03
N HIS A 215 31.90 -5.18 10.11
CA HIS A 215 32.90 -4.13 9.97
C HIS A 215 33.93 -4.23 11.10
N PRO A 216 35.15 -4.72 10.83
CA PRO A 216 36.23 -4.58 11.79
C PRO A 216 36.45 -3.08 12.03
N LYS A 217 36.43 -2.70 13.31
CA LYS A 217 36.76 -1.37 13.82
C LYS A 217 37.95 -0.79 13.04
N ARG A 218 37.69 0.24 12.23
CA ARG A 218 38.73 1.11 11.70
C ARG A 218 38.61 2.38 12.51
N ASP A 219 39.47 2.53 13.51
CA ASP A 219 39.35 3.46 14.64
C ASP A 219 39.67 4.94 14.31
N ASP A 220 39.66 5.39 13.04
CA ASP A 220 40.23 6.70 12.66
C ASP A 220 39.33 7.65 11.84
N GLU A 221 38.01 7.45 11.78
CA GLU A 221 37.09 8.45 11.17
C GLU A 221 36.16 9.06 12.23
N PRO A 222 36.57 10.18 12.87
CA PRO A 222 35.66 10.96 13.69
C PRO A 222 34.62 11.60 12.77
N PHE A 223 33.33 11.42 13.07
CA PHE A 223 32.14 12.04 12.43
C PHE A 223 31.35 11.25 11.38
N SER A 224 31.68 10.00 11.06
CA SER A 224 30.68 9.14 10.41
C SER A 224 29.64 8.67 11.44
N THR A 225 28.66 9.53 11.73
CA THR A 225 27.46 9.14 12.49
C THR A 225 26.89 7.88 11.84
N PRO A 226 26.54 6.83 12.61
CA PRO A 226 25.94 5.61 12.12
C PRO A 226 24.51 5.90 11.66
N GLN A 227 24.39 6.62 10.54
CA GLN A 227 23.23 6.54 9.69
C GLN A 227 23.21 5.10 9.21
N ASP A 228 22.29 4.30 9.76
CA ASP A 228 21.77 3.11 9.10
C ASP A 228 21.25 3.58 7.74
N LYS A 229 22.17 3.69 6.76
CA LYS A 229 21.88 4.21 5.43
C LYS A 229 20.90 3.25 4.80
N VAL A 230 19.66 3.70 4.72
CA VAL A 230 18.62 3.00 3.99
C VAL A 230 19.17 2.69 2.60
N LEU A 231 19.06 1.43 2.20
CA LEU A 231 19.62 0.96 0.95
C LEU A 231 18.71 1.40 -0.19
N ALA A 232 19.07 2.52 -0.82
CA ALA A 232 18.47 2.91 -2.09
C ALA A 232 18.69 1.78 -3.11
N VAL A 233 17.66 1.51 -3.92
CA VAL A 233 17.70 0.48 -4.96
C VAL A 233 17.82 1.19 -6.31
N PRO A 234 19.05 1.54 -6.75
CA PRO A 234 19.24 2.16 -8.05
C PRO A 234 18.77 1.18 -9.13
N ASN A 235 17.96 1.67 -10.07
CA ASN A 235 17.36 0.87 -11.15
C ASN A 235 16.29 -0.14 -10.69
N ALA A 236 15.60 0.12 -9.58
CA ALA A 236 14.45 -0.69 -9.16
C ALA A 236 13.45 -0.93 -10.32
N LYS A 237 12.98 -2.18 -10.45
CA LYS A 237 12.00 -2.61 -11.44
C LYS A 237 10.70 -2.98 -10.72
N PRO A 238 9.90 -1.99 -10.31
CA PRO A 238 8.70 -2.24 -9.52
C PRO A 238 7.69 -3.08 -10.29
N LEU A 239 7.29 -4.21 -9.71
CA LEU A 239 6.27 -5.09 -10.26
C LEU A 239 4.87 -4.53 -10.05
N SER A 240 3.98 -4.79 -11.01
CA SER A 240 2.55 -4.52 -10.85
C SER A 240 1.90 -5.69 -10.13
N LEU A 241 1.24 -5.42 -9.00
CA LEU A 241 0.45 -6.42 -8.29
C LEU A 241 -0.90 -6.61 -8.95
N GLU A 242 -1.44 -7.83 -8.83
CA GLU A 242 -2.78 -8.16 -9.32
C GLU A 242 -3.87 -7.51 -8.47
N LEU A 243 -3.70 -7.54 -7.15
CA LEU A 243 -4.62 -6.95 -6.17
C LEU A 243 -3.83 -6.05 -5.20
N PRO A 244 -3.49 -4.81 -5.60
CA PRO A 244 -2.84 -3.86 -4.70
C PRO A 244 -3.73 -3.56 -3.49
N LYS A 245 -3.09 -3.30 -2.35
CA LYS A 245 -3.72 -2.89 -1.11
C LYS A 245 -3.55 -1.41 -0.90
N VAL A 246 -4.63 -0.69 -0.61
CA VAL A 246 -4.58 0.73 -0.30
C VAL A 246 -5.13 0.97 1.08
N TRP A 247 -4.29 1.53 1.95
CA TRP A 247 -4.71 1.98 3.26
C TRP A 247 -5.08 3.46 3.23
N ALA A 248 -6.38 3.73 3.23
CA ALA A 248 -6.96 5.05 3.35
C ALA A 248 -7.11 5.43 4.84
N SER A 249 -6.02 5.89 5.45
CA SER A 249 -6.01 6.29 6.87
C SER A 249 -6.81 7.59 7.12
N ALA A 250 -6.82 8.05 8.38
CA ALA A 250 -7.44 9.33 8.73
C ALA A 250 -6.80 10.50 7.99
N ALA A 251 -5.50 10.40 7.65
CA ALA A 251 -4.80 11.40 6.85
C ALA A 251 -5.45 11.64 5.49
N LEU A 252 -5.82 10.59 4.76
CA LEU A 252 -6.43 10.73 3.42
C LEU A 252 -7.94 10.93 3.44
N THR A 253 -8.59 10.64 4.57
CA THR A 253 -10.06 10.70 4.66
C THR A 253 -10.58 11.93 5.37
N THR A 254 -9.80 12.60 6.23
CA THR A 254 -10.30 13.74 7.03
C THR A 254 -10.25 15.04 6.24
N LEU A 255 -11.37 15.79 6.19
CA LEU A 255 -11.40 17.16 5.65
C LEU A 255 -10.81 18.16 6.64
N LEU A 256 -10.02 19.11 6.14
CA LEU A 256 -9.47 20.19 6.95
C LEU A 256 -10.53 21.24 7.31
N ASP A 257 -11.50 21.48 6.41
CA ASP A 257 -12.51 22.55 6.55
C ASP A 257 -13.39 22.43 7.81
N ASP A 258 -13.59 21.22 8.32
CA ASP A 258 -14.38 21.01 9.54
C ASP A 258 -13.66 21.46 10.82
N VAL A 259 -12.33 21.61 10.78
CA VAL A 259 -11.55 22.06 11.93
C VAL A 259 -11.86 23.51 12.30
N SER A 260 -12.10 24.36 11.30
CA SER A 260 -12.22 25.80 11.51
C SER A 260 -13.58 26.22 12.08
N ARG A 261 -14.62 25.40 11.93
CA ARG A 261 -15.99 25.71 12.37
C ARG A 261 -16.31 25.29 13.82
N GLY A 262 -15.36 24.63 14.50
CA GLY A 262 -15.63 23.83 15.69
C GLY A 262 -15.82 24.54 17.04
N THR A 263 -15.75 25.86 17.14
CA THR A 263 -15.74 26.51 18.48
C THR A 263 -16.82 27.56 18.75
N ASP A 264 -17.44 28.15 17.73
CA ASP A 264 -18.36 29.29 17.95
C ASP A 264 -19.84 28.99 17.61
N ALA A 265 -20.16 27.76 17.18
CA ALA A 265 -21.50 27.40 16.73
C ALA A 265 -22.44 26.94 17.86
N ALA A 266 -22.58 27.77 18.90
CA ALA A 266 -23.80 27.79 19.70
C ALA A 266 -24.54 29.08 19.34
N SER A 267 -25.66 28.95 18.61
CA SER A 267 -26.61 30.02 18.26
C SER A 267 -26.41 30.70 16.90
N SER A 268 -26.75 30.03 15.79
CA SER A 268 -27.44 30.72 14.69
C SER A 268 -28.11 29.72 13.76
N SER A 269 -29.39 29.47 14.02
CA SER A 269 -30.27 28.75 13.11
C SER A 269 -30.65 29.68 11.97
N GLY A 270 -29.88 29.71 10.89
CA GLY A 270 -30.31 30.46 9.71
C GLY A 270 -29.27 30.63 8.62
N SER A 271 -29.58 30.02 7.47
CA SER A 271 -29.27 30.51 6.13
C SER A 271 -27.98 30.03 5.44
N GLN A 272 -28.24 29.27 4.37
CA GLN A 272 -27.68 29.45 3.03
C GLN A 272 -26.23 28.99 2.79
N TYR A 273 -26.14 27.85 2.10
CA TYR A 273 -24.95 27.33 1.41
C TYR A 273 -24.44 28.33 0.38
N GLN A 274 -23.70 29.36 0.80
CA GLN A 274 -22.76 30.01 -0.09
C GLN A 274 -21.47 29.19 -0.05
N SER A 275 -21.17 28.52 -1.16
CA SER A 275 -19.80 28.14 -1.51
C SER A 275 -19.00 29.41 -1.72
N THR A 276 -18.59 30.06 -0.64
CA THR A 276 -17.51 31.03 -0.70
C THR A 276 -16.25 30.25 -1.01
N SER A 277 -15.71 30.48 -2.21
CA SER A 277 -14.39 30.03 -2.58
C SER A 277 -13.43 30.39 -1.45
N LEU A 278 -12.71 29.39 -0.94
CA LEU A 278 -11.52 29.50 -0.10
C LEU A 278 -10.50 30.44 -0.76
N ALA A 279 -10.74 31.74 -0.64
CA ALA A 279 -9.81 32.77 -1.02
C ALA A 279 -8.73 32.81 0.07
N GLN A 280 -7.58 32.21 -0.24
CA GLN A 280 -6.26 32.66 0.22
C GLN A 280 -6.11 32.93 1.73
N SER A 281 -6.69 32.09 2.60
CA SER A 281 -6.13 31.97 3.96
C SER A 281 -4.77 31.30 3.80
N ASP A 282 -3.69 31.99 4.18
CA ASP A 282 -2.31 31.51 4.21
C ASP A 282 -2.26 29.99 4.35
N SER A 283 -1.99 29.31 3.23
CA SER A 283 -2.21 27.88 3.13
C SER A 283 -1.42 27.20 4.23
N MET A 284 -2.11 26.58 5.19
CA MET A 284 -1.44 25.85 6.25
C MET A 284 -0.53 24.84 5.57
N PRO A 285 0.80 24.95 5.75
CA PRO A 285 1.70 24.23 4.88
C PRO A 285 1.80 22.82 5.44
N LEU A 286 0.83 21.99 5.09
CA LEU A 286 0.78 20.59 5.48
C LEU A 286 1.39 19.75 4.37
N VAL A 287 2.16 18.73 4.75
CA VAL A 287 2.74 17.76 3.83
C VAL A 287 2.10 16.41 4.13
N TYR A 288 1.46 15.85 3.12
CA TYR A 288 0.90 14.51 3.14
C TYR A 288 1.95 13.54 2.67
N CYS A 289 2.30 12.57 3.50
CA CYS A 289 3.31 11.58 3.17
C CYS A 289 2.68 10.21 2.96
N LEU A 290 3.09 9.54 1.88
CA LEU A 290 2.60 8.24 1.48
C LEU A 290 3.76 7.25 1.40
N VAL A 291 3.59 6.09 2.03
CA VAL A 291 4.50 4.96 1.88
C VAL A 291 3.90 4.01 0.87
N ILE A 292 4.56 3.93 -0.29
CA ILE A 292 4.20 3.02 -1.39
C ILE A 292 5.10 1.80 -1.29
N SER A 293 4.57 0.60 -1.59
CA SER A 293 5.40 -0.60 -1.71
C SER A 293 5.02 -1.49 -2.88
N THR A 294 6.00 -2.25 -3.35
CA THR A 294 5.83 -3.36 -4.28
C THR A 294 7.03 -4.31 -4.20
N PHE A 295 7.14 -5.23 -5.15
CA PHE A 295 8.29 -6.12 -5.32
C PHE A 295 9.21 -5.62 -6.43
N ASP A 296 10.51 -5.82 -6.25
CA ASP A 296 11.51 -5.61 -7.30
C ASP A 296 11.63 -6.86 -8.19
N ALA A 297 11.68 -6.66 -9.51
CA ALA A 297 11.77 -7.72 -10.51
C ALA A 297 13.20 -8.27 -10.72
N ASP A 298 14.23 -7.63 -10.17
CA ASP A 298 15.63 -7.84 -10.57
C ASP A 298 16.29 -9.12 -10.03
N HIS A 299 15.48 -10.08 -9.56
CA HIS A 299 15.94 -11.44 -9.36
C HIS A 299 15.47 -12.30 -10.52
N THR A 300 16.42 -12.83 -11.28
CA THR A 300 16.21 -13.92 -12.24
C THR A 300 15.48 -15.06 -11.52
N PHE A 301 14.15 -15.05 -11.58
CA PHE A 301 13.33 -16.08 -10.96
C PHE A 301 13.38 -17.32 -11.85
N PRO A 302 13.75 -18.49 -11.31
CA PRO A 302 13.38 -19.74 -11.94
C PRO A 302 11.85 -19.76 -12.07
N PRO A 303 11.29 -20.09 -13.24
CA PRO A 303 9.86 -19.96 -13.58
C PRO A 303 8.87 -20.80 -12.74
N GLN A 304 9.30 -21.39 -11.63
CA GLN A 304 8.53 -22.40 -10.88
C GLN A 304 8.45 -22.18 -9.36
N VAL A 305 8.97 -21.07 -8.82
CA VAL A 305 8.90 -20.84 -7.38
C VAL A 305 8.26 -19.48 -7.13
N HIS A 306 7.18 -19.49 -6.33
CA HIS A 306 6.41 -18.34 -5.83
C HIS A 306 7.24 -17.05 -5.74
N TYR A 307 6.69 -15.92 -6.23
CA TYR A 307 7.33 -14.61 -6.27
C TYR A 307 8.13 -14.30 -4.98
N LYS A 308 9.43 -14.60 -4.98
CA LYS A 308 10.38 -14.20 -3.93
C LYS A 308 10.99 -12.85 -4.28
N GLY A 309 10.14 -11.91 -4.71
CA GLY A 309 10.54 -10.52 -4.93
C GLY A 309 11.07 -9.93 -3.64
N ARG A 310 12.13 -9.12 -3.72
CA ARG A 310 12.49 -8.25 -2.60
C ARG A 310 11.45 -7.16 -2.49
N HIS A 311 10.98 -6.89 -1.28
CA HIS A 311 10.07 -5.78 -1.04
C HIS A 311 10.84 -4.47 -1.16
N ILE A 312 10.33 -3.57 -1.99
CA ILE A 312 10.84 -2.22 -2.15
C ILE A 312 9.76 -1.21 -1.75
N TYR A 313 10.21 -0.10 -1.19
CA TYR A 313 9.38 0.94 -0.61
C TYR A 313 9.76 2.30 -1.18
N LYS A 314 8.80 3.19 -1.29
CA LYS A 314 8.99 4.55 -1.81
C LYS A 314 8.20 5.53 -0.96
N LEU A 315 8.85 6.61 -0.54
CA LEU A 315 8.20 7.73 0.13
C LEU A 315 7.76 8.76 -0.90
N ILE A 316 6.50 9.18 -0.86
CA ILE A 316 5.98 10.32 -1.63
C ILE A 316 5.51 11.41 -0.66
N LYS A 317 5.86 12.67 -0.95
CA LYS A 317 5.37 13.85 -0.23
C LYS A 317 4.47 14.66 -1.16
N CYS A 318 3.29 15.04 -0.69
CA CYS A 318 2.30 15.83 -1.43
C CYS A 318 1.92 17.08 -0.61
N GLY A 319 1.71 18.21 -1.28
CA GLY A 319 1.34 19.48 -0.62
C GLY A 319 -0.14 19.60 -0.25
N SER A 320 -0.97 18.62 -0.62
CA SER A 320 -2.40 18.60 -0.28
C SER A 320 -2.94 17.19 -0.18
N ARG A 321 -4.11 17.08 0.45
CA ARG A 321 -4.86 15.82 0.57
C ARG A 321 -5.26 15.30 -0.81
N GLU A 322 -5.77 16.18 -1.67
CA GLU A 322 -6.29 15.83 -2.99
C GLU A 322 -5.16 15.32 -3.89
N ALA A 323 -3.97 15.93 -3.80
CA ALA A 323 -2.78 15.44 -4.49
C ALA A 323 -2.36 14.05 -3.97
N ALA A 324 -2.40 13.83 -2.65
CA ALA A 324 -2.10 12.54 -2.05
C ALA A 324 -3.10 11.44 -2.46
N VAL A 325 -4.40 11.76 -2.48
CA VAL A 325 -5.45 10.83 -2.94
C VAL A 325 -5.30 10.51 -4.42
N LEU A 326 -4.94 11.50 -5.24
CA LEU A 326 -4.64 11.31 -6.65
C LEU A 326 -3.43 10.39 -6.85
N GLU A 327 -2.35 10.59 -6.09
CA GLU A 327 -1.17 9.73 -6.13
C GLU A 327 -1.53 8.29 -5.72
N ALA A 328 -2.30 8.10 -4.65
CA ALA A 328 -2.77 6.78 -4.22
C ALA A 328 -3.62 6.09 -5.30
N PHE A 329 -4.49 6.84 -5.98
CA PHE A 329 -5.32 6.34 -7.08
C PHE A 329 -4.48 5.86 -8.27
N TYR A 330 -3.46 6.62 -8.68
CA TYR A 330 -2.56 6.22 -9.77
C TYR A 330 -1.61 5.09 -9.36
N ALA A 331 -1.05 5.13 -8.15
CA ALA A 331 -0.18 4.09 -7.61
C ALA A 331 -0.89 2.74 -7.61
N ALA A 332 -2.11 2.66 -7.09
CA ALA A 332 -2.86 1.40 -7.07
C ALA A 332 -3.43 1.05 -8.45
N GLY A 333 -4.03 2.03 -9.13
CA GLY A 333 -4.76 1.84 -10.37
C GLY A 333 -3.87 1.55 -11.58
N VAL A 334 -2.97 2.48 -11.89
CA VAL A 334 -2.07 2.36 -13.06
C VAL A 334 -0.91 1.43 -12.75
N HIS A 335 -0.25 1.65 -11.62
CA HIS A 335 0.99 0.94 -11.32
C HIS A 335 0.79 -0.39 -10.61
N GLY A 336 -0.30 -0.56 -9.86
CA GLY A 336 -0.58 -1.80 -9.13
C GLY A 336 0.30 -1.91 -7.90
N TRP A 337 0.64 -0.80 -7.29
CA TRP A 337 1.44 -0.76 -6.07
C TRP A 337 0.55 -0.61 -4.86
N ASN A 338 1.06 -1.07 -3.72
CA ASN A 338 0.37 -0.89 -2.46
C ASN A 338 0.59 0.54 -1.93
N VAL A 339 -0.40 1.08 -1.24
CA VAL A 339 -0.26 2.24 -0.37
C VAL A 339 -0.37 1.71 1.05
N LEU A 340 0.76 1.60 1.75
CA LEU A 340 0.85 0.92 3.03
C LEU A 340 0.63 1.81 4.22
N PHE A 341 0.93 3.10 4.14
CA PHE A 341 0.78 4.00 5.27
C PHE A 341 0.70 5.43 4.77
N THR A 342 -0.09 6.26 5.44
CA THR A 342 -0.18 7.68 5.13
C THR A 342 -0.30 8.50 6.40
N CYS A 343 0.42 9.62 6.44
CA CYS A 343 0.39 10.58 7.54
C CYS A 343 0.47 12.02 7.01
N VAL A 344 0.22 12.97 7.90
CA VAL A 344 0.36 14.41 7.64
C VAL A 344 1.33 15.00 8.65
N MET A 345 2.21 15.87 8.19
CA MET A 345 3.14 16.67 8.99
C MET A 345 3.08 18.13 8.57
N ARG A 346 3.70 19.03 9.34
CA ARG A 346 3.92 20.42 8.89
C ARG A 346 5.09 20.48 7.91
N LEU A 347 4.99 21.36 6.93
CA LEU A 347 6.10 21.74 6.07
C LEU A 347 7.20 22.40 6.92
N GLY A 348 8.45 22.01 6.66
CA GLY A 348 9.60 22.47 7.44
C GLY A 348 9.77 21.75 8.79
N GLU A 349 8.87 20.86 9.20
CA GLU A 349 9.13 19.92 10.28
C GLU A 349 9.71 18.63 9.71
N GLU A 350 10.99 18.69 9.33
CA GLU A 350 11.69 17.51 8.85
C GLU A 350 12.30 16.72 10.03
N PHE A 351 12.45 15.41 9.82
CA PHE A 351 13.02 14.52 10.84
C PHE A 351 14.52 14.73 11.04
N GLU A 352 15.20 15.40 10.11
CA GLU A 352 16.62 15.72 10.24
C GLU A 352 16.87 16.83 11.26
N ASP A 353 15.96 17.80 11.34
CA ASP A 353 16.11 18.98 12.20
C ASP A 353 15.75 18.70 13.67
N LYS A 354 14.88 17.70 13.91
CA LYS A 354 14.39 17.35 15.24
C LYS A 354 14.79 15.93 15.59
N ALA A 355 15.77 15.77 16.48
CA ALA A 355 16.17 14.47 17.03
C ALA A 355 15.10 13.79 17.92
N GLY A 356 13.93 14.41 18.06
CA GLY A 356 12.84 13.99 18.92
C GLY A 356 11.99 12.85 18.37
N LYS A 357 11.24 12.20 19.28
CA LYS A 357 10.27 11.16 18.92
C LYS A 357 9.07 11.80 18.22
N ALA A 358 8.57 11.15 17.16
CA ALA A 358 7.35 11.58 16.51
C ALA A 358 6.13 11.47 17.46
N MET A 359 5.30 12.50 17.49
CA MET A 359 4.13 12.57 18.36
C MET A 359 2.86 12.57 17.53
N LYS A 360 1.93 11.67 17.86
CA LYS A 360 0.60 11.65 17.25
C LYS A 360 -0.21 12.82 17.79
N VAL A 361 -0.68 13.70 16.90
CA VAL A 361 -1.53 14.85 17.20
C VAL A 361 -2.84 14.78 16.41
N ARG A 362 -3.83 15.57 16.78
CA ARG A 362 -5.04 15.73 15.94
C ARG A 362 -4.71 16.60 14.73
N LEU A 363 -5.36 16.36 13.59
CA LEU A 363 -5.20 17.22 12.40
C LEU A 363 -5.45 18.70 12.71
N ALA A 364 -6.44 18.99 13.56
CA ALA A 364 -6.74 20.34 14.02
C ALA A 364 -5.58 21.03 14.77
N GLN A 365 -4.88 20.27 15.62
CA GLN A 365 -3.72 20.77 16.35
C GLN A 365 -2.52 20.95 15.40
N LEU A 366 -2.34 19.98 14.48
CA LEU A 366 -1.34 20.04 13.41
C LEU A 366 -1.61 21.17 12.39
N ALA A 367 -2.84 21.65 12.30
CA ALA A 367 -3.20 22.81 11.53
C ALA A 367 -2.76 24.09 12.26
N ARG A 368 -3.25 24.32 13.49
CA ARG A 368 -3.18 25.63 14.19
C ARG A 368 -1.82 26.14 14.68
N GLY A 369 -0.86 25.27 14.90
CA GLY A 369 0.48 25.63 15.40
C GLY A 369 0.64 25.31 16.88
N GLU A 370 -0.40 24.73 17.49
CA GLU A 370 -0.49 24.48 18.91
C GLU A 370 0.42 23.30 19.28
N SER A 371 1.71 23.58 19.50
CA SER A 371 2.58 22.65 20.20
C SER A 371 2.24 22.70 21.69
N GLU A 372 1.66 21.61 22.22
CA GLU A 372 1.46 21.45 23.66
C GLU A 372 2.83 21.32 24.37
N GLY A 373 3.44 22.47 24.67
CA GLY A 373 4.76 22.59 25.29
C GLY A 373 5.91 22.46 24.29
N GLU A 374 7.09 22.95 24.66
CA GLU A 374 8.38 22.79 23.97
C GLU A 374 8.80 21.31 23.92
N LYS A 375 8.01 20.46 23.26
CA LYS A 375 8.37 19.07 23.05
C LYS A 375 9.19 19.00 21.79
N GLU A 376 10.47 18.69 21.97
CA GLU A 376 11.41 18.32 20.92
C GLU A 376 10.85 17.09 20.18
N GLY A 377 10.18 17.29 19.05
CA GLY A 377 9.57 16.20 18.28
C GLY A 377 8.84 16.67 17.02
N VAL A 378 8.70 15.75 16.06
CA VAL A 378 7.90 15.96 14.84
C VAL A 378 6.44 15.60 15.14
N SER A 379 5.52 16.53 14.86
CA SER A 379 4.09 16.29 15.05
C SER A 379 3.51 15.60 13.82
N LEU A 380 2.82 14.48 14.01
CA LEU A 380 2.23 13.68 12.95
C LEU A 380 0.74 13.43 13.18
N PHE A 381 -0.05 13.48 12.11
CA PHE A 381 -1.43 12.99 12.10
C PHE A 381 -1.54 11.75 11.22
N TYR A 382 -2.10 10.66 11.76
CA TYR A 382 -2.33 9.39 11.04
C TYR A 382 -3.53 8.60 11.60
#